data_AF-A0A977KAF4-F1
#
_entry.id   AF-A0A977KAF4-F1
#
_cell.length_a   1.000
_cell.length_b   1.000
_cell.length_c   1.000
_cell.angle_alpha   90.00
_cell.angle_beta   90.00
_cell.angle_gamma   90.00
#
_symmetry.space_group_name_H-M   'P 1'
#
loop_
_entity.id
_entity.type
_entity.pdbx_description
1 polymer ?
#
loop_
_entity_poly.entity_id
_entity_poly.type
_entity_poly.pdbx_seq_one_letter_code
_entity_poly.pdbx_strand_id
1 'polypeptide(L)'
;MNLKDKVLLLLKEGCADPGPFRWLSAFDFIYESEGKICVDAKEDLALWAVLNNVLRESEAAPYLSWRAFESYVMKVFDSLGFETIHSLRVRIPGRMMEFDVVAYDGKKVIVVECKRWQRSSPSALRRIAEEHRAKVFKASEHLSKYGKVALPLVITLRGKPMFLDSIVVPIRYLKDLTEHLDQLFYEFEVVKLQQ
;
A
#
# COMPACT_ATOMS: atom_id res chain seq x y z
N MET A 1 24.99 -9.86 -16.36
CA MET A 1 23.57 -9.76 -15.94
C MET A 1 23.41 -8.50 -15.10
N ASN A 2 22.47 -7.62 -15.41
CA ASN A 2 22.23 -6.40 -14.60
C ASN A 2 21.34 -6.72 -13.38
N LEU A 3 21.13 -5.74 -12.48
CA LEU A 3 20.32 -5.93 -11.27
C LEU A 3 18.88 -6.35 -11.59
N LYS A 4 18.28 -5.72 -12.61
CA LYS A 4 16.91 -6.04 -13.03
C LYS A 4 16.78 -7.48 -13.50
N ASP A 5 17.69 -7.94 -14.36
CA ASP A 5 17.71 -9.33 -14.84
C ASP A 5 17.86 -10.30 -13.67
N LYS A 6 18.72 -9.96 -12.69
CA LYS A 6 18.95 -10.77 -11.48
C LYS A 6 17.68 -10.88 -10.63
N VAL A 7 16.99 -9.76 -10.40
CA VAL A 7 15.72 -9.73 -9.65
C VAL A 7 14.64 -10.53 -10.37
N LEU A 8 14.50 -10.38 -11.69
CA LEU A 8 13.54 -11.18 -12.46
C LEU A 8 13.84 -12.68 -12.40
N LEU A 9 15.12 -13.05 -12.43
CA LEU A 9 15.54 -14.44 -12.29
C LEU A 9 15.19 -14.99 -10.90
N LEU A 10 15.45 -14.24 -9.84
CA LEU A 10 15.07 -14.63 -8.47
C LEU A 10 13.55 -14.75 -8.30
N LEU A 11 12.77 -13.83 -8.86
CA LEU A 11 11.31 -13.90 -8.83
C LEU A 11 10.77 -15.13 -9.57
N LYS A 12 11.40 -15.54 -10.67
CA LYS A 12 11.02 -16.73 -11.44
C LYS A 12 11.47 -18.02 -10.74
N GLU A 13 12.77 -18.17 -10.54
CA GLU A 13 13.41 -19.43 -10.17
C GLU A 13 13.57 -19.61 -8.66
N GLY A 14 13.38 -18.56 -7.85
CA GLY A 14 13.57 -18.58 -6.40
C GLY A 14 15.03 -18.49 -5.98
N CYS A 15 15.97 -19.07 -6.72
CA CYS A 15 17.41 -19.01 -6.45
C CYS A 15 18.21 -18.68 -7.70
N ALA A 16 19.35 -18.01 -7.54
CA ALA A 16 20.27 -17.76 -8.65
C ALA A 16 21.69 -17.46 -8.17
N ASP A 17 22.69 -17.67 -9.04
CA ASP A 17 24.11 -17.45 -8.73
C ASP A 17 24.39 -16.01 -8.28
N PRO A 18 25.08 -15.77 -7.16
CA PRO A 18 25.10 -14.47 -6.50
C PRO A 18 25.65 -13.34 -7.39
N GLY A 19 26.70 -13.65 -8.16
CA GLY A 19 27.41 -12.67 -8.98
C GLY A 19 27.85 -11.45 -8.14
N PRO A 20 27.81 -10.23 -8.71
CA PRO A 20 28.11 -9.00 -7.96
C PRO A 20 26.98 -8.57 -7.00
N PHE A 21 25.86 -9.31 -6.94
CA PHE A 21 24.67 -8.94 -6.18
C PHE A 21 24.56 -9.65 -4.83
N ARG A 22 25.69 -10.11 -4.26
CA ARG A 22 25.72 -10.72 -2.91
C ARG A 22 25.13 -9.80 -1.85
N TRP A 23 25.24 -8.48 -2.00
CA TRP A 23 24.66 -7.51 -1.07
C TRP A 23 23.13 -7.64 -0.90
N LEU A 24 22.44 -8.30 -1.84
CA LEU A 24 21.03 -8.63 -1.68
C LEU A 24 20.75 -9.53 -0.47
N SER A 25 21.73 -10.31 0.01
CA SER A 25 21.61 -11.10 1.23
C SER A 25 21.50 -10.26 2.52
N ALA A 26 21.62 -8.93 2.41
CA ALA A 26 21.34 -8.02 3.52
C ALA A 26 19.83 -7.80 3.75
N PHE A 27 18.97 -8.26 2.82
CA PHE A 27 17.52 -8.22 3.01
C PHE A 27 17.05 -9.50 3.70
N ASP A 28 16.20 -9.37 4.72
CA ASP A 28 15.70 -10.49 5.52
C ASP A 28 14.92 -11.55 4.70
N PHE A 29 14.40 -11.17 3.52
CA PHE A 29 13.71 -12.07 2.60
C PHE A 29 14.64 -12.78 1.59
N ILE A 30 15.95 -12.57 1.70
CA ILE A 30 16.98 -13.20 0.85
C ILE A 30 17.99 -13.94 1.75
N TYR A 31 18.34 -15.17 1.37
CA TYR A 31 19.28 -15.99 2.10
C TYR A 31 20.27 -16.69 1.16
N GLU A 32 21.41 -17.14 1.70
CA GLU A 32 22.37 -17.96 0.95
C GLU A 32 22.11 -19.45 1.18
N SER A 33 22.12 -20.23 0.11
CA SER A 33 22.03 -21.70 0.17
C SER A 33 22.82 -22.30 -0.99
N GLU A 34 23.68 -23.29 -0.69
CA GLU A 34 24.51 -24.01 -1.68
C GLU A 34 25.29 -23.08 -2.64
N GLY A 35 25.82 -21.96 -2.12
CA GLY A 35 26.57 -20.97 -2.90
C GLY A 35 25.72 -20.09 -3.82
N LYS A 36 24.39 -20.16 -3.73
CA LYS A 36 23.42 -19.30 -4.42
C LYS A 36 22.79 -18.31 -3.45
N ILE A 37 22.20 -17.24 -3.99
CA ILE A 37 21.23 -16.43 -3.24
C ILE A 37 19.83 -16.87 -3.62
N CYS A 38 18.96 -17.00 -2.63
CA CYS A 38 17.58 -17.43 -2.74
C CYS A 38 16.64 -16.42 -2.10
N VAL A 39 15.39 -16.35 -2.57
CA VAL A 39 14.34 -15.50 -2.01
C VAL A 39 13.26 -16.37 -1.38
N ASP A 40 12.93 -16.08 -0.12
CA ASP A 40 11.85 -16.77 0.61
C ASP A 40 10.50 -16.10 0.33
N ALA A 41 10.45 -14.76 0.38
CA ALA A 41 9.27 -13.96 0.08
C ALA A 41 9.41 -13.23 -1.27
N LYS A 42 8.91 -13.84 -2.34
CA LYS A 42 8.95 -13.26 -3.70
C LYS A 42 8.18 -11.94 -3.78
N GLU A 43 7.12 -11.81 -3.00
CA GLU A 43 6.32 -10.59 -2.91
C GLU A 43 7.14 -9.41 -2.39
N ASP A 44 7.94 -9.62 -1.34
CA ASP A 44 8.76 -8.57 -0.75
C ASP A 44 9.86 -8.12 -1.72
N LEU A 45 10.49 -9.07 -2.43
CA LEU A 45 11.45 -8.75 -3.49
C LEU A 45 10.79 -7.96 -4.64
N ALA A 46 9.60 -8.37 -5.08
CA ALA A 46 8.89 -7.69 -6.16
C ALA A 46 8.52 -6.26 -5.77
N LEU A 47 8.11 -6.06 -4.52
CA LEU A 47 7.73 -4.77 -4.00
C LEU A 47 8.94 -3.85 -3.81
N TRP A 48 10.00 -4.37 -3.19
CA TRP A 48 11.28 -3.67 -3.09
C TRP A 48 11.75 -3.19 -4.47
N ALA A 49 11.63 -4.04 -5.48
CA ALA A 49 12.07 -3.71 -6.83
C ALA A 49 11.24 -2.57 -7.46
N VAL A 50 9.94 -2.49 -7.17
CA VAL A 50 9.10 -1.35 -7.61
C VAL A 50 9.51 -0.06 -6.91
N LEU A 51 9.67 -0.11 -5.59
CA LEU A 51 9.98 1.07 -4.77
C LEU A 51 11.36 1.66 -5.08
N ASN A 52 12.30 0.82 -5.50
CA ASN A 52 13.66 1.23 -5.88
C ASN A 52 13.82 1.45 -7.39
N ASN A 53 12.71 1.52 -8.14
CA ASN A 53 12.69 1.71 -9.60
C ASN A 53 13.51 0.66 -10.39
N VAL A 54 13.74 -0.52 -9.81
CA VAL A 54 14.41 -1.65 -10.47
C VAL A 54 13.48 -2.35 -11.45
N LEU A 55 12.21 -2.53 -11.05
CA LEU A 55 11.15 -3.08 -11.89
C LEU A 55 10.05 -2.05 -12.11
N ARG A 56 9.46 -2.08 -13.31
CA ARG A 56 8.16 -1.43 -13.52
C ARG A 56 7.11 -2.19 -12.75
N GLU A 57 6.04 -1.51 -12.38
CA GLU A 57 4.92 -2.13 -11.68
C GLU A 57 4.22 -3.18 -12.57
N SER A 58 4.37 -3.11 -13.90
CA SER A 58 3.97 -4.14 -14.86
C SER A 58 4.69 -5.47 -14.69
N GLU A 59 5.96 -5.40 -14.31
CA GLU A 59 6.86 -6.55 -14.21
C GLU A 59 6.73 -7.22 -12.83
N ALA A 60 6.49 -6.43 -11.78
CA ALA A 60 6.32 -6.94 -10.42
C ALA A 60 4.92 -7.51 -10.14
N ALA A 61 3.87 -7.03 -10.82
CA ALA A 61 2.49 -7.40 -10.51
C ALA A 61 2.18 -8.91 -10.46
N PRO A 62 2.73 -9.78 -11.34
CA PRO A 62 2.51 -11.22 -11.25
C PRO A 62 2.99 -11.85 -9.93
N TYR A 63 3.93 -11.20 -9.24
CA TYR A 63 4.57 -11.68 -8.03
C TYR A 63 4.05 -11.02 -6.76
N LEU A 64 3.10 -10.08 -6.84
CA LEU A 64 2.56 -9.40 -5.67
C LEU A 64 1.18 -9.96 -5.34
N SER A 65 1.00 -10.47 -4.11
CA SER A 65 -0.31 -10.86 -3.58
C SER A 65 -1.13 -9.64 -3.12
N TRP A 66 -2.46 -9.77 -2.95
CA TRP A 66 -3.29 -8.66 -2.42
C TRP A 66 -2.87 -8.34 -0.99
N ARG A 67 -2.69 -9.40 -0.19
CA ARG A 67 -2.22 -9.32 1.18
C ARG A 67 -0.83 -8.71 1.32
N ALA A 68 0.11 -9.03 0.43
CA ALA A 68 1.44 -8.44 0.51
C ALA A 68 1.42 -6.93 0.22
N PHE A 69 0.56 -6.51 -0.70
CA PHE A 69 0.36 -5.08 -0.99
C PHE A 69 -0.22 -4.34 0.22
N GLU A 70 -1.27 -4.87 0.83
CA GLU A 70 -1.88 -4.32 2.06
C GLU A 70 -0.90 -4.33 3.24
N SER A 71 -0.18 -5.45 3.43
CA SER A 71 0.81 -5.60 4.50
C SER A 71 1.94 -4.58 4.40
N TYR A 72 2.37 -4.24 3.18
CA TYR A 72 3.35 -3.18 3.01
C TYR A 72 2.80 -1.80 3.35
N VAL A 73 1.59 -1.49 2.90
CA VAL A 73 0.92 -0.24 3.26
C VAL A 73 0.85 -0.10 4.77
N MET A 74 0.49 -1.17 5.49
CA MET A 74 0.51 -1.19 6.95
C MET A 74 1.90 -0.93 7.52
N LYS A 75 2.92 -1.69 7.10
CA LYS A 75 4.31 -1.51 7.56
C LYS A 75 4.82 -0.08 7.39
N VAL A 76 4.40 0.61 6.32
CA VAL A 76 4.75 2.02 6.09
C VAL A 76 4.07 2.94 7.10
N PHE A 77 2.82 2.71 7.47
CA PHE A 77 2.16 3.52 8.49
C PHE A 77 2.63 3.16 9.91
N ASP A 78 2.88 1.88 10.20
CA ASP A 78 3.47 1.42 11.46
C ASP A 78 4.81 2.10 11.74
N SER A 79 5.67 2.21 10.71
CA SER A 79 6.98 2.87 10.86
C SER A 79 6.91 4.38 11.13
N LEU A 80 5.74 4.98 10.90
CA LEU A 80 5.46 6.39 11.20
C LEU A 80 4.78 6.57 12.57
N GLY A 81 4.60 5.49 13.33
CA GLY A 81 4.00 5.51 14.66
C GLY A 81 2.48 5.44 14.69
N PHE A 82 1.83 5.11 13.55
CA PHE A 82 0.41 4.77 13.55
C PHE A 82 0.22 3.32 14.01
N GLU A 83 -0.87 3.03 14.71
CA GLU A 83 -1.40 1.68 14.83
C GLU A 83 -2.14 1.32 13.54
N THR A 84 -2.03 0.07 13.08
CA THR A 84 -2.69 -0.39 11.85
C THR A 84 -3.61 -1.58 12.07
N ILE A 85 -4.73 -1.59 11.33
CA ILE A 85 -5.69 -2.70 11.29
C ILE A 85 -5.84 -3.15 9.84
N HIS A 86 -5.65 -4.44 9.61
CA HIS A 86 -5.91 -5.10 8.34
C HIS A 86 -7.38 -5.54 8.24
N SER A 87 -8.02 -5.34 7.08
CA SER A 87 -9.38 -5.79 6.77
C SER A 87 -10.42 -5.46 7.86
N LEU A 88 -10.47 -4.20 8.31
CA LEU A 88 -11.44 -3.77 9.31
C LEU A 88 -12.86 -3.92 8.76
N ARG A 89 -13.67 -4.76 9.40
CA ARG A 89 -15.08 -4.94 9.06
C ARG A 89 -15.99 -4.15 9.99
N VAL A 90 -16.80 -3.29 9.40
CA VAL A 90 -17.76 -2.43 10.09
C VAL A 90 -19.17 -2.80 9.64
N ARG A 91 -20.04 -3.10 10.62
CA ARG A 91 -21.45 -3.37 10.37
C ARG A 91 -22.24 -2.07 10.52
N ILE A 92 -22.86 -1.63 9.43
CA ILE A 92 -23.82 -0.53 9.42
C ILE A 92 -25.22 -1.08 9.10
N PRO A 93 -26.31 -0.33 9.34
CA PRO A 93 -27.65 -0.77 8.98
C PRO A 93 -27.72 -1.27 7.52
N GLY A 94 -28.07 -2.55 7.35
CA GLY A 94 -28.25 -3.19 6.05
C GLY A 94 -26.97 -3.56 5.28
N ARG A 95 -25.76 -3.33 5.81
CA ARG A 95 -24.51 -3.63 5.08
C ARG A 95 -23.30 -3.91 5.97
N MET A 96 -22.43 -4.81 5.51
CA MET A 96 -21.06 -4.94 6.02
C MET A 96 -20.12 -4.16 5.09
N MET A 97 -19.27 -3.31 5.65
CA MET A 97 -18.21 -2.60 4.96
C MET A 97 -16.87 -3.16 5.42
N GLU A 98 -15.94 -3.38 4.49
CA GLU A 98 -14.57 -3.79 4.79
C GLU A 98 -13.62 -2.69 4.35
N PHE A 99 -12.68 -2.29 5.20
CA PHE A 99 -11.62 -1.35 4.87
C PHE A 99 -10.28 -2.11 4.87
N ASP A 100 -9.56 -2.05 3.75
CA ASP A 100 -8.36 -2.87 3.52
C ASP A 100 -7.29 -2.60 4.58
N VAL A 101 -6.98 -1.32 4.81
CA VAL A 101 -6.07 -0.88 5.88
C VAL A 101 -6.65 0.35 6.57
N VAL A 102 -6.61 0.36 7.90
CA VAL A 102 -6.90 1.55 8.72
C VAL A 102 -5.67 1.84 9.55
N ALA A 103 -5.08 3.02 9.38
CA ALA A 103 -3.98 3.52 10.20
C ALA A 103 -4.48 4.65 11.11
N TYR A 104 -4.12 4.65 12.39
CA TYR A 104 -4.60 5.67 13.34
C TYR A 104 -3.59 5.97 14.46
N ASP A 105 -3.70 7.17 15.05
CA ASP A 105 -2.85 7.64 16.16
C ASP A 105 -3.69 8.13 17.37
N GLY A 106 -5.00 7.84 17.37
CA GLY A 106 -5.97 8.33 18.36
C GLY A 106 -6.48 9.76 18.11
N LYS A 107 -5.88 10.51 17.18
CA LYS A 107 -6.32 11.85 16.77
C LYS A 107 -6.82 11.86 15.33
N LYS A 108 -6.07 11.21 14.44
CA LYS A 108 -6.25 11.13 13.00
C LYS A 108 -6.39 9.67 12.59
N VAL A 109 -7.21 9.44 11.58
CA VAL A 109 -7.40 8.13 10.95
C VAL A 109 -7.09 8.26 9.47
N ILE A 110 -6.34 7.33 8.91
CA ILE A 110 -6.11 7.21 7.47
C ILE A 110 -6.80 5.92 7.05
N VAL A 111 -7.84 6.04 6.24
CA VAL A 111 -8.65 4.90 5.82
C VAL A 111 -8.29 4.56 4.38
N VAL A 112 -7.63 3.43 4.20
CA VAL A 112 -6.99 3.07 2.94
C VAL A 112 -7.78 1.97 2.22
N GLU A 113 -8.07 2.22 0.95
CA GLU A 113 -8.55 1.23 -0.01
C GLU A 113 -7.41 0.90 -0.98
N CYS A 114 -7.00 -0.35 -1.04
CA CYS A 114 -5.96 -0.82 -1.96
C CYS A 114 -6.58 -1.22 -3.31
N LYS A 115 -5.89 -0.91 -4.41
CA LYS A 115 -6.27 -1.31 -5.78
C LYS A 115 -5.07 -1.81 -6.57
N ARG A 116 -4.84 -3.12 -6.48
CA ARG A 116 -3.65 -3.81 -7.05
C ARG A 116 -3.62 -3.92 -8.58
N TRP A 117 -4.74 -4.19 -9.25
CA TRP A 117 -4.67 -4.82 -10.59
C TRP A 117 -5.14 -4.00 -11.78
N GLN A 118 -6.05 -3.05 -11.60
CA GLN A 118 -6.65 -2.42 -12.76
C GLN A 118 -5.85 -1.21 -13.20
N ARG A 119 -5.45 -1.23 -14.48
CA ARG A 119 -5.38 0.01 -15.25
C ARG A 119 -6.80 0.60 -15.22
N SER A 120 -7.05 1.44 -14.24
CA SER A 120 -8.31 2.15 -14.12
C SER A 120 -8.21 3.41 -14.98
N SER A 121 -9.22 3.63 -15.81
CA SER A 121 -9.38 4.92 -16.47
C SER A 121 -9.47 6.03 -15.40
N PRO A 122 -9.14 7.28 -15.74
CA PRO A 122 -9.35 8.40 -14.81
C PRO A 122 -10.78 8.49 -14.27
N SER A 123 -11.79 8.11 -15.08
CA SER A 123 -13.19 8.04 -14.64
C SER A 123 -13.46 6.93 -13.63
N ALA A 124 -12.85 5.74 -13.80
CA ALA A 124 -12.96 4.66 -12.84
C ALA A 124 -12.29 5.02 -11.50
N LEU A 125 -11.13 5.68 -11.54
CA LEU A 125 -10.45 6.16 -10.32
C LEU A 125 -11.28 7.22 -9.59
N ARG A 126 -11.90 8.16 -10.32
CA ARG A 126 -12.84 9.13 -9.73
C ARG A 126 -13.97 8.44 -8.99
N ARG A 127 -14.65 7.50 -9.64
CA ARG A 127 -15.73 6.74 -9.03
C ARG A 127 -15.27 5.99 -7.78
N ILE A 128 -14.09 5.36 -7.82
CA ILE A 128 -13.52 4.66 -6.64
C ILE A 128 -13.27 5.66 -5.50
N ALA A 129 -12.71 6.83 -5.79
CA ALA A 129 -12.43 7.85 -4.79
C ALA A 129 -13.72 8.41 -4.15
N GLU A 130 -14.74 8.68 -4.96
CA GLU A 130 -16.08 9.10 -4.51
C GLU A 130 -16.74 8.01 -3.63
N GLU A 131 -16.78 6.76 -4.11
CA GLU A 131 -17.37 5.63 -3.40
C GLU A 131 -16.65 5.35 -2.07
N HIS A 132 -15.32 5.45 -2.06
CA HIS A 132 -14.51 5.25 -0.85
C HIS A 132 -14.76 6.34 0.19
N ARG A 133 -14.77 7.62 -0.21
CA ARG A 133 -15.11 8.73 0.70
C ARG A 133 -16.50 8.54 1.31
N ALA A 134 -17.50 8.22 0.48
CA ALA A 134 -18.87 7.97 0.95
C ALA A 134 -18.95 6.78 1.92
N LYS A 135 -18.15 5.74 1.70
CA LYS A 135 -18.02 4.58 2.59
C LYS A 135 -17.39 4.96 3.94
N VAL A 136 -16.32 5.77 3.95
CA VAL A 136 -15.71 6.32 5.17
C VAL A 136 -16.72 7.17 5.95
N PHE A 137 -17.44 8.06 5.26
CA PHE A 137 -18.47 8.90 5.89
C PHE A 137 -19.57 8.08 6.57
N LYS A 138 -20.09 7.04 5.89
CA LYS A 138 -21.12 6.14 6.45
C LYS A 138 -20.63 5.34 7.66
N ALA A 139 -19.33 5.08 7.76
CA ALA A 139 -18.72 4.39 8.88
C ALA A 139 -18.17 5.36 9.96
N SER A 140 -18.45 6.66 9.87
CA SER A 140 -17.82 7.69 10.69
C SER A 140 -17.96 7.46 12.20
N GLU A 141 -19.15 7.06 12.66
CA GLU A 141 -19.42 6.70 14.06
C GLU A 141 -18.55 5.54 14.53
N HIS A 142 -18.39 4.49 13.72
CA HIS A 142 -17.56 3.34 14.09
C HIS A 142 -16.07 3.66 14.06
N LEU A 143 -15.65 4.58 13.19
CA LEU A 143 -14.26 4.99 13.03
C LEU A 143 -13.84 6.01 14.10
N SER A 144 -14.77 6.67 14.79
CA SER A 144 -14.47 7.73 15.78
C SER A 144 -13.71 7.22 17.00
N LYS A 145 -13.78 5.93 17.30
CA LYS A 145 -12.97 5.29 18.35
C LYS A 145 -11.47 5.26 18.04
N TYR A 146 -11.08 5.50 16.78
CA TYR A 146 -9.68 5.54 16.34
C TYR A 146 -9.15 6.97 16.16
N GLY A 147 -10.03 7.99 16.15
CA GLY A 147 -9.64 9.38 15.97
C GLY A 147 -10.82 10.32 15.70
N LYS A 148 -10.53 11.60 15.48
CA LYS A 148 -11.56 12.65 15.30
C LYS A 148 -11.81 13.01 13.84
N VAL A 149 -10.83 12.77 12.98
CA VAL A 149 -10.89 13.06 11.54
C VAL A 149 -10.30 11.89 10.76
N ALA A 150 -10.90 11.57 9.63
CA ALA A 150 -10.42 10.54 8.71
C ALA A 150 -10.00 11.13 7.37
N LEU A 151 -8.84 10.70 6.87
CA LEU A 151 -8.36 10.95 5.52
C LEU A 151 -8.64 9.70 4.65
N PRO A 152 -9.59 9.76 3.70
CA PRO A 152 -9.80 8.69 2.74
C PRO A 152 -8.66 8.63 1.72
N LEU A 153 -7.97 7.51 1.66
CA LEU A 153 -6.84 7.27 0.75
C LEU A 153 -7.09 6.02 -0.11
N VAL A 154 -6.80 6.11 -1.39
CA VAL A 154 -6.82 4.98 -2.32
C VAL A 154 -5.40 4.74 -2.81
N ILE A 155 -4.83 3.58 -2.51
CA ILE A 155 -3.48 3.23 -2.97
C ILE A 155 -3.59 2.29 -4.16
N THR A 156 -3.04 2.71 -5.30
CA THR A 156 -3.03 1.90 -6.52
C THR A 156 -1.65 1.30 -6.76
N LEU A 157 -1.55 0.17 -7.47
CA LEU A 157 -0.23 -0.32 -7.88
C LEU A 157 0.41 0.59 -8.94
N ARG A 158 -0.39 1.23 -9.81
CA ARG A 158 0.08 2.04 -10.95
C ARG A 158 -0.76 3.29 -11.12
N GLY A 159 -0.22 4.26 -11.85
CA GLY A 159 -0.95 5.45 -12.28
C GLY A 159 -0.18 6.73 -11.97
N LYS A 160 -0.92 7.81 -11.76
CA LYS A 160 -0.41 9.08 -11.28
C LYS A 160 -1.21 9.49 -10.05
N PRO A 161 -0.63 10.29 -9.12
CA PRO A 161 -1.40 10.87 -8.04
C PRO A 161 -2.60 11.67 -8.57
N MET A 162 -3.74 11.54 -7.92
CA MET A 162 -4.95 12.32 -8.18
C MET A 162 -5.53 12.79 -6.85
N PHE A 163 -5.77 14.09 -6.74
CA PHE A 163 -6.39 14.69 -5.57
C PHE A 163 -7.88 14.89 -5.86
N LEU A 164 -8.71 14.04 -5.26
CA LEU A 164 -10.16 13.98 -5.44
C LEU A 164 -10.81 13.87 -4.05
N ASP A 165 -12.09 13.48 -4.00
CA ASP A 165 -12.84 13.13 -2.78
C ASP A 165 -12.08 12.21 -1.81
N SER A 166 -11.41 11.20 -2.38
CA SER A 166 -10.33 10.48 -1.73
C SER A 166 -9.04 10.77 -2.48
N ILE A 167 -7.93 10.90 -1.77
CA ILE A 167 -6.62 11.01 -2.40
C ILE A 167 -6.30 9.67 -3.07
N VAL A 168 -5.89 9.66 -4.34
CA VAL A 168 -5.50 8.44 -5.06
C VAL A 168 -4.01 8.50 -5.35
N VAL A 169 -3.24 7.55 -4.83
CA VAL A 169 -1.76 7.58 -4.89
C VAL A 169 -1.22 6.22 -5.33
N PRO A 170 -0.42 6.15 -6.41
CA PRO A 170 0.30 4.93 -6.74
C PRO A 170 1.35 4.60 -5.67
N ILE A 171 1.55 3.31 -5.36
CA ILE A 171 2.40 2.83 -4.27
C ILE A 171 3.83 3.38 -4.29
N ARG A 172 4.38 3.66 -5.49
CA ARG A 172 5.71 4.28 -5.65
C ARG A 172 5.84 5.67 -5.00
N TYR A 173 4.72 6.37 -4.81
CA TYR A 173 4.64 7.69 -4.18
C TYR A 173 4.20 7.61 -2.72
N LEU A 174 4.02 6.41 -2.16
CA LEU A 174 3.54 6.28 -0.78
C LEU A 174 4.50 6.90 0.23
N LYS A 175 5.83 6.77 0.00
CA LYS A 175 6.83 7.40 0.87
C LYS A 175 6.75 8.93 0.82
N ASP A 176 6.75 9.50 -0.38
CA ASP A 176 6.60 10.94 -0.56
C ASP A 176 5.29 11.44 0.09
N LEU A 177 4.18 10.71 -0.10
CA LEU A 177 2.91 11.04 0.54
C LEU A 177 3.04 11.08 2.07
N THR A 178 3.77 10.12 2.64
CA THR A 178 3.92 10.00 4.10
C THR A 178 4.67 11.17 4.73
N GLU A 179 5.63 11.75 4.02
CA GLU A 179 6.38 12.94 4.45
C GLU A 179 5.50 14.20 4.54
N HIS A 180 4.38 14.21 3.82
CA HIS A 180 3.44 15.33 3.77
C HIS A 180 2.12 15.07 4.51
N LEU A 181 1.98 13.97 5.26
CA LEU A 181 0.70 13.57 5.86
C LEU A 181 0.02 14.68 6.64
N ASP A 182 0.75 15.38 7.52
CA ASP A 182 0.16 16.45 8.32
C ASP A 182 -0.45 17.54 7.46
N GLN A 183 0.25 17.97 6.40
CA GLN A 183 -0.25 18.96 5.44
C GLN A 183 -1.52 18.45 4.74
N LEU A 184 -1.58 17.16 4.40
CA LEU A 184 -2.77 16.60 3.76
C LEU A 184 -4.03 16.71 4.63
N PHE A 185 -3.90 16.56 5.96
CA PHE A 185 -5.03 16.74 6.89
C PHE A 185 -5.51 18.19 6.99
N TYR A 186 -4.68 19.17 6.61
CA TYR A 186 -5.06 20.59 6.59
C TYR A 186 -5.57 21.06 5.23
N GLU A 187 -4.98 20.55 4.14
CA GLU A 187 -5.23 21.04 2.79
C GLU A 187 -6.37 20.30 2.07
N PHE A 188 -6.65 19.04 2.44
CA PHE A 188 -7.67 18.23 1.78
C PHE A 188 -8.91 18.03 2.64
N GLU A 189 -10.02 17.75 1.98
CA GLU A 189 -11.26 17.48 2.68
C GLU A 189 -11.19 16.17 3.47
N VAL A 190 -11.00 16.28 4.77
CA VAL A 190 -11.15 15.16 5.70
C VAL A 190 -12.61 14.88 6.03
N VAL A 191 -12.91 13.65 6.44
CA VAL A 191 -14.20 13.28 7.02
C VAL A 191 -14.14 13.53 8.52
N LYS A 192 -15.01 14.40 9.05
CA LYS A 192 -15.19 14.53 10.50
C LYS A 192 -15.87 13.27 11.03
N LEU A 193 -15.28 12.64 12.04
CA LEU A 193 -15.82 11.42 12.63
C LEU A 193 -16.82 11.79 13.73
N GLN A 194 -18.01 11.20 13.64
CA GLN A 194 -19.11 11.46 14.58
C GLN A 194 -18.82 10.69 15.88
N GLN A 195 -18.85 11.39 17.01
CA GLN A 195 -18.76 10.77 18.34
C GLN A 195 -20.12 10.26 18.77
#